data_AF-A0A535L0P7-F1
#
_entry.id   AF-A0A535L0P7-F1
#
_cell.length_a   1.000
_cell.length_b   1.000
_cell.length_c   1.000
_cell.angle_alpha   90.00
_cell.angle_beta   90.00
_cell.angle_gamma   90.00
#
_symmetry.space_group_name_H-M   'P 1'
#
loop_
_entity.id
_entity.type
_entity.pdbx_description
1 polymer ?
#
loop_
_entity_poly.entity_id
_entity_poly.type
_entity_poly.pdbx_seq_one_letter_code
_entity_poly.pdbx_strand_id
1 'polypeptide(L)' 'MTRYFYAAGGAVLLMLAAAGMIFFFAPEDALQREVQRIFYLHVSSAIAAYGCFAVVLLGGVVYLWKDSLVADRLARAAAL' A
#
# COMPACT_ATOMS: atom_id res chain seq x y z
N MET A 1 -19.31 0.63 10.29
CA MET A 1 -18.19 -0.20 10.80
C MET A 1 -17.96 -1.45 9.94
N THR A 2 -19.01 -2.24 9.69
CA THR A 2 -18.93 -3.54 9.01
C THR A 2 -18.25 -3.54 7.62
N ARG A 3 -18.52 -2.53 6.76
CA ARG A 3 -17.90 -2.46 5.42
C ARG A 3 -16.39 -2.22 5.43
N TYR A 4 -15.90 -1.34 6.29
CA TYR A 4 -14.45 -1.07 6.40
C TYR A 4 -13.71 -2.24 7.04
N PHE A 5 -14.35 -2.94 7.97
CA PHE A 5 -13.82 -4.17 8.53
C PHE A 5 -13.64 -5.26 7.45
N TYR A 6 -14.64 -5.48 6.60
CA TYR A 6 -14.51 -6.41 5.48
C TYR A 6 -13.47 -5.95 4.45
N ALA A 7 -13.38 -4.65 4.17
CA ALA A 7 -12.34 -4.12 3.28
C ALA A 7 -10.93 -4.36 3.84
N ALA A 8 -10.71 -4.10 5.14
CA ALA A 8 -9.45 -4.35 5.82
C ALA A 8 -9.12 -5.85 5.85
N GLY A 9 -10.09 -6.71 6.20
CA GLY A 9 -9.92 -8.17 6.16
C GLY A 9 -9.61 -8.68 4.75
N GLY A 10 -10.29 -8.14 3.73
CA GLY A 10 -10.01 -8.43 2.32
C GLY A 10 -8.60 -8.01 1.89
N ALA A 11 -8.13 -6.83 2.31
CA ALA A 11 -6.78 -6.38 2.02
C ALA A 11 -5.72 -7.31 2.62
N VAL A 12 -5.90 -7.76 3.87
CA VAL A 12 -5.00 -8.73 4.51
C VAL A 12 -4.99 -10.06 3.74
N LEU A 13 -6.16 -10.58 3.37
CA LEU A 13 -6.26 -11.81 2.59
C LEU A 13 -5.55 -11.70 1.23
N LEU A 14 -5.70 -10.56 0.54
CA LEU A 14 -5.02 -10.31 -0.73
C LEU A 14 -3.50 -10.21 -0.56
N MET A 15 -3.00 -9.62 0.53
CA MET A 15 -1.56 -9.59 0.83
C MET A 15 -1.01 -11.00 1.09
N LEU A 16 -1.74 -11.84 1.83
CA LEU A 16 -1.34 -13.24 2.07
C LEU A 16 -1.35 -14.05 0.77
N ALA A 17 -2.36 -13.85 -0.09
CA ALA A 17 -2.42 -14.47 -1.40
C ALA A 17 -1.24 -14.04 -2.28
N ALA A 18 -0.91 -12.74 -2.30
CA ALA A 18 0.24 -12.22 -3.02
C ALA A 18 1.56 -12.82 -2.51
N ALA A 19 1.75 -12.91 -1.19
CA ALA A 19 2.92 -13.59 -0.61
C ALA A 19 3.01 -15.05 -1.07
N GLY A 20 1.90 -15.79 -1.05
CA GLY A 20 1.84 -17.15 -1.60
C GLY A 20 2.24 -17.20 -3.07
N MET A 21 1.72 -16.30 -3.90
CA MET A 21 2.08 -16.25 -5.33
C MET A 21 3.57 -15.95 -5.55
N ILE A 22 4.16 -15.08 -4.74
CA ILE A 22 5.59 -14.73 -4.83
C ILE A 22 6.48 -15.95 -4.59
N PHE A 23 6.20 -16.75 -3.55
CA PHE A 23 7.07 -17.88 -3.20
C PHE A 23 6.76 -19.17 -3.97
N PHE A 24 5.51 -19.39 -4.41
CA PHE A 24 5.13 -20.64 -5.08
C PHE A 24 5.08 -20.53 -6.61
N PHE A 25 4.89 -19.33 -7.18
CA PHE A 25 4.67 -19.16 -8.62
C PHE A 25 5.68 -18.25 -9.32
N ALA A 26 6.27 -17.27 -8.63
CA ALA A 26 7.25 -16.40 -9.29
C ALA A 26 8.47 -17.22 -9.74
N PRO A 27 8.98 -17.06 -10.97
CA PRO A 27 10.20 -17.75 -11.38
C PRO A 27 11.41 -17.28 -10.57
N GLU A 28 12.44 -18.11 -10.49
CA GLU A 28 13.73 -17.69 -9.93
C GLU A 28 14.50 -16.84 -10.95
N ASP A 29 15.23 -15.84 -10.44
CA ASP A 29 16.16 -15.07 -11.26
C ASP A 29 17.45 -15.87 -11.53
N ALA A 30 18.05 -15.67 -12.71
CA ALA A 30 19.24 -16.43 -13.13
C ALA A 30 20.49 -16.13 -12.28
N LEU A 31 20.60 -14.92 -11.71
CA LEU A 31 21.75 -14.48 -10.90
C LEU A 31 21.43 -14.55 -9.42
N GLN A 32 20.28 -13.98 -9.03
CA GLN A 32 19.90 -13.76 -7.64
C GLN A 32 19.04 -14.88 -7.06
N ARG A 33 18.50 -15.77 -7.90
CA ARG A 33 17.72 -16.96 -7.52
C ARG A 33 16.54 -16.56 -6.61
N GLU A 34 16.40 -17.25 -5.48
CA GLU A 34 15.29 -17.05 -4.54
C GLU A 34 15.25 -15.64 -3.91
N VAL A 35 16.41 -14.99 -3.71
CA VAL A 35 16.49 -13.71 -3.00
C VAL A 35 15.79 -12.58 -3.78
N GLN A 36 15.79 -12.64 -5.12
CA GLN A 36 15.17 -11.63 -5.97
C GLN A 36 13.65 -11.55 -5.78
N ARG A 37 13.00 -12.64 -5.34
CA ARG A 37 11.55 -12.69 -5.19
C ARG A 37 11.03 -11.64 -4.17
N ILE A 38 11.88 -11.16 -3.26
CA ILE A 38 11.53 -10.07 -2.34
C ILE A 38 11.21 -8.76 -3.07
N PHE A 39 11.71 -8.55 -4.29
CA PHE A 39 11.44 -7.35 -5.07
C PHE A 39 9.97 -7.20 -5.44
N TYR A 40 9.23 -8.31 -5.59
CA TYR A 40 7.79 -8.24 -5.83
C TYR A 40 7.02 -7.64 -4.65
N LEU A 41 7.53 -7.79 -3.42
CA LEU A 41 6.98 -7.13 -2.24
C LEU A 41 7.56 -5.73 -2.05
N HIS A 42 8.88 -5.57 -2.23
CA HIS A 42 9.58 -4.32 -1.98
C HIS A 42 9.18 -3.22 -2.96
N VAL A 43 9.22 -3.49 -4.27
CA VAL A 43 8.93 -2.48 -5.31
C VAL A 43 7.47 -2.05 -5.24
N SER A 44 6.54 -2.98 -5.05
CA SER A 44 5.13 -2.66 -4.89
C SER A 44 4.86 -1.84 -3.62
N SER A 45 5.55 -2.16 -2.52
CA SER A 45 5.49 -1.39 -1.27
C SER A 45 6.06 0.02 -1.44
N ALA A 46 7.15 0.18 -2.20
CA ALA A 46 7.70 1.50 -2.52
C ALA A 46 6.71 2.35 -3.34
N ILE A 47 6.06 1.77 -4.35
CA ILE A 47 5.03 2.46 -5.15
C ILE A 47 3.84 2.86 -4.26
N ALA A 48 3.37 1.95 -3.40
CA ALA A 48 2.29 2.23 -2.46
C ALA A 48 2.65 3.37 -1.49
N ALA A 49 3.86 3.36 -0.94
CA ALA A 49 4.36 4.41 -0.05
C ALA A 49 4.40 5.78 -0.73
N TYR A 50 4.89 5.86 -1.98
CA TYR A 50 4.86 7.11 -2.74
C TYR A 50 3.43 7.59 -3.03
N GLY A 51 2.51 6.67 -3.33
CA GLY A 51 1.09 6.97 -3.49
C GLY A 51 0.47 7.55 -2.21
N CYS A 52 0.69 6.91 -1.07
CA CYS A 52 0.26 7.41 0.23
C CYS A 52 0.87 8.78 0.56
N PHE A 53 2.17 8.96 0.31
CA PHE A 53 2.84 10.24 0.49
C PHE A 53 2.22 11.35 -0.36
N ALA A 54 1.90 11.07 -1.62
CA ALA A 54 1.21 12.04 -2.49
C ALA A 54 -0.19 12.39 -1.94
N VAL A 55 -0.93 11.42 -1.40
CA VAL A 55 -2.24 11.68 -0.76
C VAL A 55 -2.08 12.56 0.48
N VAL A 56 -1.07 12.32 1.31
CA VAL A 56 -0.75 13.16 2.47
C VAL A 56 -0.42 14.59 2.03
N LEU A 57 0.45 14.75 1.03
CA LEU A 57 0.84 16.06 0.49
C LEU A 57 -0.39 16.83 -0.02
N LEU A 58 -1.19 16.21 -0.89
CA LEU A 58 -2.36 16.84 -1.48
C LEU A 58 -3.44 17.15 -0.44
N GLY A 59 -3.68 16.21 0.48
CA GLY A 59 -4.63 16.40 1.58
C GLY A 59 -4.22 17.56 2.49
N GLY A 60 -2.93 17.67 2.83
CA GLY A 60 -2.39 18.77 3.61
C GLY A 60 -2.52 20.13 2.90
N VAL A 61 -2.20 20.20 1.61
CA VAL A 61 -2.38 21.43 0.80
C VAL A 61 -3.85 21.85 0.77
N VAL A 62 -4.77 20.91 0.52
CA VAL A 62 -6.21 21.20 0.47
C VAL A 62 -6.74 21.63 1.84
N TYR A 63 -6.28 20.99 2.92
CA TYR A 63 -6.64 21.37 4.28
C TYR A 63 -6.20 22.80 4.58
N LEU A 64 -4.95 23.16 4.33
CA LEU A 64 -4.45 24.51 4.60
C LEU A 64 -5.13 25.59 3.75
N TRP A 65 -5.53 25.27 2.51
CA TRP A 65 -6.20 26.25 1.65
C TRP A 65 -7.69 26.40 1.97
N LYS A 66 -8.39 25.31 2.28
CA LYS A 66 -9.86 25.30 2.38
C LYS A 66 -10.40 24.97 3.77
N ASP A 67 -9.53 24.75 4.75
CA ASP A 67 -9.85 24.25 6.10
C ASP A 67 -10.72 22.97 6.07
N SER A 68 -10.43 22.07 5.11
CA SER A 68 -11.27 20.90 4.87
C SER A 68 -10.93 19.74 5.79
N LEU A 69 -11.78 19.50 6.80
CA LEU A 69 -11.64 18.34 7.71
C LEU A 69 -11.69 16.98 6.99
N VAL A 70 -12.32 16.89 5.82
CA VAL A 70 -12.32 15.66 5.02
C VAL A 70 -10.94 15.40 4.42
N ALA A 71 -10.27 16.45 3.93
CA ALA A 71 -8.92 16.35 3.40
C ALA A 71 -7.91 15.98 4.50
N ASP A 72 -8.03 16.56 5.70
CA ASP A 72 -7.21 16.19 6.87
C ASP A 72 -7.38 14.71 7.25
N ARG A 73 -8.62 14.22 7.31
CA ARG A 73 -8.90 12.81 7.62
C ARG A 73 -8.32 11.85 6.58
N LEU A 74 -8.38 12.20 5.29
CA LEU A 74 -7.77 11.40 4.23
C LEU A 74 -6.24 11.40 4.32
N ALA A 75 -5.62 12.56 4.55
CA ALA A 75 -4.18 12.66 4.76
C ALA A 75 -3.74 11.82 5.97
N ARG A 76 -4.46 11.93 7.10
CA ARG A 76 -4.19 11.12 8.29
C ARG A 76 -4.31 9.62 8.02
N ALA A 77 -5.33 9.19 7.28
CA ALA A 77 -5.50 7.78 6.94
C ALA A 77 -4.39 7.25 6.04
N ALA A 78 -3.82 8.09 5.16
CA ALA A 78 -2.70 7.72 4.29
C ALA A 78 -1.33 7.77 4.99
N ALA A 79 -1.24 8.42 6.14
CA ALA A 79 0.00 8.50 6.94
C ALA A 79 0.17 7.33 7.94
N LEU A 80 -0.85 6.49 8.10
CA LEU A 80 -0.86 5.28 8.95
C LEU A 80 -0.56 4.03 8.12
#